data_AF-A0A2N6D647-F1
#
_entry.id   AF-A0A2N6D647-F1
#
_cell.length_a   1.000
_cell.length_b   1.000
_cell.length_c   1.000
_cell.angle_alpha   90.00
_cell.angle_beta   90.00
_cell.angle_gamma   90.00
#
_symmetry.space_group_name_H-M   'P 1'
#
loop_
_entity.id
_entity.type
_entity.pdbx_description
1 polymer ?
#
loop_
_entity_poly.entity_id
_entity_poly.type
_entity_poly.pdbx_seq_one_letter_code
_entity_poly.pdbx_strand_id
1 'polypeptide(L)' 'MTRIKIDCRKCGTCCTAFDIKEIDKKAGERCKYLSPENMCTIYEKRPWGCKGYQPDELCVLVDSLNDEQKVALFRKVYGE' A
#
# COMPACT_ATOMS: atom_id res chain seq x y z
N MET A 1 8.55 4.66 -24.33
CA MET A 1 7.29 5.03 -23.65
C MET A 1 7.63 5.53 -22.26
N THR A 2 7.45 6.82 -21.99
CA THR A 2 7.66 7.39 -20.66
C THR A 2 6.49 6.94 -19.78
N ARG A 3 6.73 6.10 -18.77
CA ARG A 3 5.69 5.74 -17.79
C ARG A 3 5.25 7.02 -17.07
N ILE A 4 3.95 7.26 -17.01
CA ILE A 4 3.38 8.31 -16.15
C ILE A 4 3.69 7.93 -14.71
N LYS A 5 4.33 8.83 -13.97
CA LYS A 5 4.57 8.63 -12.54
C LYS A 5 3.28 8.92 -11.78
N ILE A 6 2.79 7.94 -11.02
CA ILE A 6 1.65 8.12 -10.12
C ILE A 6 2.17 8.51 -8.74
N ASP A 7 1.59 9.55 -8.16
CA ASP A 7 1.90 9.97 -6.80
C ASP A 7 1.12 9.15 -5.76
N CYS A 8 1.72 8.99 -4.57
CA CYS A 8 1.07 8.33 -3.45
C CYS A 8 -0.20 9.08 -3.04
N ARG A 9 -1.35 8.38 -3.03
CA ARG A 9 -2.66 8.93 -2.64
C ARG A 9 -2.88 9.03 -1.13
N LYS A 10 -1.89 8.63 -0.32
CA LYS A 10 -1.97 8.58 1.16
C LYS A 10 -3.20 7.80 1.67
N CYS A 11 -3.60 6.76 0.94
CA CYS A 11 -4.78 5.94 1.26
C CYS A 11 -4.52 4.83 2.28
N GLY A 12 -3.25 4.57 2.63
CA GLY A 12 -2.87 3.51 3.57
C GLY A 12 -3.03 2.07 3.05
N THR A 13 -3.64 1.84 1.88
CA THR A 13 -3.97 0.51 1.38
C THR A 13 -2.76 -0.41 1.24
N CYS A 14 -1.66 0.05 0.63
CA CYS A 14 -0.44 -0.76 0.49
C CYS A 14 0.19 -1.16 1.85
N CYS A 15 0.00 -0.34 2.90
CA CYS A 15 0.48 -0.66 4.24
C CYS A 15 -0.38 -1.74 4.92
N THR A 16 -1.58 -2.01 4.43
CA THR A 16 -2.46 -3.05 4.95
C THR A 16 -2.42 -4.29 4.06
N ALA A 17 -2.47 -4.13 2.74
CA ALA A 17 -2.67 -5.20 1.78
C ALA A 17 -1.56 -6.27 1.77
N PHE A 18 -0.30 -5.86 1.69
CA PHE A 18 0.84 -6.77 1.41
C PHE A 18 1.45 -7.39 2.66
N ASP A 19 1.93 -8.63 2.62
CA ASP A 19 2.82 -9.15 3.65
C ASP A 19 4.20 -8.49 3.60
N ILE A 20 4.81 -8.22 4.75
CA ILE A 20 6.16 -7.63 4.85
C ILE A 20 6.95 -8.39 5.91
N LYS A 21 7.72 -9.37 5.46
CA LYS A 21 8.50 -10.28 6.31
C LYS A 21 9.49 -9.56 7.22
N GLU A 22 10.15 -8.51 6.72
CA GLU A 22 11.18 -7.78 7.49
C GLU A 22 10.65 -7.10 8.74
N ILE A 23 9.34 -6.88 8.84
CA ILE A 23 8.68 -6.27 10.01
C ILE A 23 7.60 -7.16 10.64
N ASP A 24 7.58 -8.44 10.22
CA ASP A 24 6.61 -9.46 10.64
C ASP A 24 5.15 -9.01 10.52
N LYS A 25 4.81 -8.42 9.37
CA LYS A 25 3.45 -7.95 9.06
C LYS A 25 2.80 -8.91 8.08
N LYS A 26 1.62 -9.47 8.39
CA LYS A 26 0.89 -10.32 7.45
C LYS A 26 0.07 -9.48 6.45
N ALA A 27 -0.30 -10.11 5.34
CA ALA A 27 -1.22 -9.53 4.36
C ALA A 27 -2.59 -9.26 5.01
N GLY A 28 -3.20 -8.12 4.69
CA GLY A 28 -4.46 -7.67 5.28
C GLY A 28 -4.34 -7.08 6.69
N GLU A 29 -3.22 -7.25 7.39
CA GLU A 29 -2.99 -6.62 8.70
C GLU A 29 -2.55 -5.16 8.54
N ARG A 30 -3.19 -4.27 9.30
CA ARG A 30 -2.85 -2.85 9.31
C ARG A 30 -1.43 -2.66 9.87
N CYS A 31 -0.54 -2.04 9.10
CA CYS A 31 0.84 -1.82 9.53
C CYS A 31 0.94 -0.96 10.80
N LYS A 32 1.82 -1.36 11.72
CA LYS A 32 2.16 -0.59 12.93
C LYS A 32 2.77 0.79 12.66
N TYR A 33 3.32 1.02 11.47
CA TYR A 33 3.90 2.31 11.06
C TYR A 33 2.95 3.19 10.25
N LEU A 34 1.70 2.76 10.05
CA LEU A 34 0.70 3.57 9.37
C LEU A 34 0.00 4.47 10.39
N SER A 35 0.10 5.79 10.22
CA SER A 35 -0.55 6.75 11.12
C SER A 35 -2.09 6.70 11.00
N PRO A 36 -2.83 7.32 11.94
CA PRO A 36 -4.28 7.46 11.83
C PRO A 36 -4.72 8.20 10.55
N GLU A 37 -3.87 9.09 10.02
CA GLU A 37 -4.08 9.85 8.79
C GLU A 37 -3.62 9.09 7.53
N ASN A 38 -3.42 7.77 7.63
CA ASN A 38 -3.01 6.90 6.53
C ASN A 38 -1.66 7.25 5.88
N MET A 39 -0.77 7.90 6.63
CA MET A 39 0.60 8.16 6.20
C MET A 39 1.58 7.16 6.82
N CYS A 40 2.49 6.62 6.01
CA CYS A 40 3.58 5.78 6.50
C CYS A 40 4.62 6.64 7.23
N THR A 41 4.79 6.42 8.54
CA THR A 41 5.71 7.21 9.37
C THR A 41 7.19 6.91 9.12
N ILE A 42 7.50 5.84 8.39
CA ILE A 42 8.86 5.43 8.02
C ILE A 42 9.08 5.43 6.51
N TYR A 43 8.36 6.24 5.73
CA TYR A 43 8.31 6.15 4.26
C TYR A 43 9.69 6.07 3.58
N GLU A 44 10.66 6.90 3.98
CA GLU A 44 12.04 6.90 3.46
C GLU A 44 12.86 5.68 3.90
N LYS A 45 12.57 5.18 5.11
CA LYS A 45 13.25 4.04 5.75
C LYS A 45 12.52 2.71 5.52
N ARG A 46 11.55 2.67 4.61
CA ARG A 46 10.78 1.47 4.29
C ARG A 46 11.70 0.29 3.96
N PRO A 47 11.43 -0.93 4.48
CA PRO A 47 12.18 -2.12 4.15
C PRO A 47 12.00 -2.48 2.66
N TRP A 48 12.77 -3.45 2.17
CA TRP A 48 12.82 -3.78 0.75
C TRP A 48 11.45 -4.26 0.23
N GLY A 49 10.74 -5.12 0.97
CA GLY A 49 9.39 -5.54 0.61
C GLY A 49 8.43 -4.36 0.40
N CYS A 50 8.50 -3.34 1.26
CA CYS A 50 7.70 -2.12 1.12
C CYS A 50 8.12 -1.24 -0.08
N LYS A 51 9.41 -1.24 -0.45
CA LYS A 51 9.97 -0.44 -1.56
C LYS A 51 9.73 -1.07 -2.92
N GLY A 52 9.52 -2.39 -2.96
CA GLY A 52 9.15 -3.13 -4.17
C GLY A 52 7.86 -2.61 -4.80
N TYR A 53 6.93 -2.13 -3.97
CA TYR A 53 5.73 -1.43 -4.44
C TYR A 53 5.96 0.07 -4.63
N GLN A 54 5.60 0.57 -5.82
CA GLN A 54 5.49 1.99 -6.14
C GLN A 54 4.03 2.32 -6.44
N PRO A 55 3.52 3.52 -6.10
CA PRO A 55 2.18 3.92 -6.47
C PRO A 55 1.95 3.79 -7.98
N ASP A 56 0.81 3.23 -8.35
CA ASP A 56 0.46 2.92 -9.73
C ASP A 56 -1.02 3.23 -10.01
N GLU A 57 -1.51 2.82 -11.18
CA GLU A 57 -2.88 3.08 -11.62
C GLU A 57 -3.93 2.54 -10.66
N LEU A 58 -3.66 1.43 -9.96
CA LEU A 58 -4.59 0.88 -8.98
C LEU A 58 -4.87 1.86 -7.84
N CYS A 59 -3.88 2.66 -7.43
CA CYS A 59 -4.09 3.71 -6.43
C CYS A 59 -5.15 4.74 -6.85
N VAL A 60 -5.23 5.06 -8.14
CA VAL A 60 -6.22 6.01 -8.67
C VAL A 60 -7.58 5.35 -8.78
N LEU A 61 -7.63 4.11 -9.28
CA LEU A 61 -8.86 3.37 -9.51
C LEU A 61 -9.65 3.11 -8.22
N VAL A 62 -8.97 2.90 -7.10
CA VAL A 62 -9.63 2.57 -5.83
C VAL A 62 -9.92 3.77 -4.94
N ASP A 63 -9.56 5.00 -5.35
CA ASP A 63 -9.54 6.16 -4.43
C ASP A 63 -10.91 6.45 -3.79
N SER A 64 -12.00 6.22 -4.55
CA SER A 64 -13.39 6.38 -4.13
C SER A 64 -13.96 5.22 -3.32
N LEU A 65 -13.26 4.08 -3.22
CA LEU A 65 -13.70 2.91 -2.48
C LEU A 65 -13.46 3.09 -0.97
N ASN A 66 -14.18 2.30 -0.17
CA ASN A 66 -13.88 2.21 1.26
C ASN A 66 -12.61 1.37 1.52
N ASP A 67 -12.08 1.42 2.74
CA ASP A 67 -10.78 0.81 3.07
C ASP A 67 -10.77 -0.71 2.88
N GLU A 68 -11.85 -1.40 3.24
CA GLU A 68 -11.98 -2.85 3.08
C GLU A 68 -11.96 -3.24 1.59
N GLN A 69 -12.72 -2.53 0.76
CA GLN A 69 -12.76 -2.72 -0.68
C GLN A 69 -11.41 -2.44 -1.34
N LYS A 70 -10.72 -1.36 -0.92
CA LYS A 70 -9.36 -1.02 -1.38
C LYS A 70 -8.41 -2.17 -1.13
N VAL A 71 -8.37 -2.69 0.11
CA VAL A 71 -7.47 -3.78 0.51
C VAL A 71 -7.79 -5.07 -0.24
N ALA A 72 -9.08 -5.42 -0.35
CA ALA A 72 -9.51 -6.61 -1.07
C ALA A 72 -9.09 -6.57 -2.55
N LEU A 73 -9.21 -5.41 -3.21
CA LEU A 73 -8.83 -5.28 -4.62
C LEU A 73 -7.31 -5.32 -4.81
N PHE A 74 -6.54 -4.64 -3.95
CA PHE A 74 -5.07 -4.71 -3.97
C PHE A 74 -4.57 -6.15 -3.88
N ARG A 75 -5.10 -6.90 -2.91
CA ARG A 75 -4.76 -8.31 -2.70
C ARG A 75 -5.10 -9.17 -3.92
N LYS A 76 -6.28 -8.97 -4.49
CA LYS A 76 -6.71 -9.67 -5.72
C LYS A 76 -5.81 -9.39 -6.92
N VAL A 77 -5.35 -8.15 -7.10
CA VAL A 77 -4.55 -7.74 -8.26
C VAL A 77 -3.10 -8.19 -8.13
N TYR A 78 -2.52 -8.09 -6.93
CA TYR A 78 -1.10 -8.37 -6.70
C TYR A 78 -0.81 -9.80 -6.22
N GLY A 79 -1.83 -10.61 -5.94
CA GLY A 79 -1.69 -12.04 -5.66
C GLY A 79 -1.46 -12.40 -4.19
N GLU A 80 -2.12 -11.70 -3.26
CA GLU A 80 -1.97 -11.84 -1.80
C GLU A 80 -3.26 -12.26 -1.07
#